data_AF-A0A2S8P3H2-F1
#
_entry.id   AF-A0A2S8P3H2-F1
#
_cell.length_a   1.000
_cell.length_b   1.000
_cell.length_c   1.000
_cell.angle_alpha   90.00
_cell.angle_beta   90.00
_cell.angle_gamma   90.00
#
_symmetry.space_group_name_H-M   'P 1'
#
loop_
_entity.id
_entity.type
_entity.pdbx_description
1 polymer ?
#
loop_
_entity_poly.entity_id
_entity_poly.type
_entity_poly.pdbx_seq_one_letter_code
_entity_poly.pdbx_strand_id
1 'polypeptide(L)'
;MVLPSEINNWNEKYGENTYLPRAILCTQTLIENEIIDEEHEFACYLLFKSIESRIHSCRYEQGVYKGVHCAWSDPISGVMDVIKYKSEMWQGWIEQTKIFLDNDQQQSYRPTVDRRDTDPKIGYRLSNIAMLPFGQNSYKAQAKPVYAFEMGNNQTNVIPTFRRYDSITDAKRDMGLPKLDNDTGVFTNTQDGKMVLIQSEQSTTGQKNIEVDSNENEQKVYTGYIPIGQIEIDGQLYTINQPFTFEQMQIKLRDKI
;
A
#
# COMPACT_ATOMS: atom_id res chain seq x y z
N MET A 1 31.89 -21.09 11.74
CA MET A 1 30.76 -22.02 11.48
C MET A 1 29.93 -22.03 12.74
N VAL A 2 28.63 -21.75 12.66
CA VAL A 2 27.77 -21.70 13.85
C VAL A 2 27.44 -23.12 14.29
N LEU A 3 27.64 -23.41 15.58
CA LEU A 3 27.38 -24.70 16.20
C LEU A 3 25.87 -24.89 16.42
N PRO A 4 25.35 -26.14 16.40
CA PRO A 4 23.94 -26.41 16.69
C PRO A 4 23.46 -25.87 18.05
N SER A 5 24.33 -25.86 19.06
CA SER A 5 24.04 -25.29 20.38
C SER A 5 23.78 -23.79 20.32
N GLU A 6 24.49 -23.05 19.47
CA GLU A 6 24.29 -21.60 19.32
C GLU A 6 22.95 -21.30 18.64
N ILE A 7 22.54 -22.12 17.68
CA ILE A 7 21.22 -22.04 17.05
C ILE A 7 20.11 -22.30 18.08
N ASN A 8 20.28 -23.32 18.93
CA ASN A 8 19.31 -23.62 19.98
C ASN A 8 19.20 -22.47 20.99
N ASN A 9 20.33 -21.93 21.47
CA ASN A 9 20.34 -20.77 22.36
C ASN A 9 19.62 -19.57 21.73
N TRP A 10 19.81 -19.35 20.42
CA TRP A 10 19.13 -18.28 19.69
C TRP A 10 17.61 -18.49 19.66
N ASN A 11 17.17 -19.71 19.36
CA ASN A 11 15.75 -20.07 19.35
C ASN A 11 15.12 -19.94 20.75
N GLU A 12 15.85 -20.32 21.81
CA GLU A 12 15.39 -20.15 23.19
C GLU A 12 15.28 -18.68 23.58
N LYS A 13 16.26 -17.85 23.18
CA LYS A 13 16.30 -16.42 23.50
C LYS A 13 15.23 -15.61 22.78
N TYR A 14 14.97 -15.92 21.50
CA TYR A 14 14.12 -15.10 20.64
C TYR A 14 12.86 -15.80 20.15
N GLY A 15 12.60 -17.07 20.45
CA GLY A 15 11.36 -17.76 20.08
C GLY A 15 11.09 -17.94 18.58
N GLU A 16 11.98 -17.48 17.69
CA GLU A 16 11.85 -17.68 16.24
C GLU A 16 12.51 -19.02 15.87
N ASN A 17 11.81 -19.91 15.14
CA ASN A 17 12.42 -21.10 14.52
C ASN A 17 13.47 -20.64 13.48
N THR A 18 14.68 -20.39 13.96
CA THR A 18 15.73 -19.70 13.23
C THR A 18 16.63 -20.70 12.52
N TYR A 19 16.56 -20.74 11.19
CA TYR A 19 17.40 -21.61 10.35
C TYR A 19 18.40 -20.82 9.49
N LEU A 20 18.92 -19.69 9.99
CA LEU A 20 19.89 -18.87 9.25
C LEU A 20 21.22 -18.70 9.99
N PRO A 21 22.08 -19.74 10.01
CA PRO A 21 23.42 -19.70 10.61
C PRO A 21 24.27 -18.52 10.13
N ARG A 22 24.11 -18.10 8.86
CA ARG A 22 24.85 -16.96 8.30
C ARG A 22 24.49 -15.64 8.98
N ALA A 23 23.23 -15.45 9.36
CA ALA A 23 22.76 -14.24 10.04
C ALA A 23 23.29 -14.18 11.48
N ILE A 24 23.30 -15.32 12.18
CA ILE A 24 23.88 -15.46 13.52
C ILE A 24 25.38 -15.14 13.46
N LEU A 25 26.12 -15.79 12.55
CA LEU A 25 27.56 -15.57 12.39
C LEU A 25 27.89 -14.11 12.05
N CYS A 26 27.13 -13.49 11.14
CA CYS A 26 27.28 -12.08 10.81
C CYS A 26 27.13 -11.22 12.07
N THR A 27 26.08 -11.47 12.86
CA THR A 27 25.80 -10.71 14.08
C THR A 27 26.89 -10.86 15.12
N GLN A 28 27.30 -12.10 15.42
CA GLN A 28 28.41 -12.38 16.34
C GLN A 28 29.70 -11.67 15.90
N THR A 29 30.03 -11.76 14.60
CA THR A 29 31.21 -11.08 14.04
C THR A 29 31.13 -9.56 14.24
N LEU A 30 29.96 -8.94 14.03
CA LEU A 30 29.83 -7.49 14.20
C LEU A 30 29.92 -7.05 15.66
N ILE A 31 29.47 -7.87 16.61
CA ILE A 31 29.65 -7.63 18.05
C ILE A 31 31.12 -7.77 18.44
N GLU A 32 31.79 -8.85 18.02
CA GLU A 32 33.21 -9.11 18.30
C GLU A 32 34.14 -8.00 17.77
N ASN A 33 33.72 -7.34 16.67
CA ASN A 33 34.45 -6.22 16.07
C ASN A 33 33.98 -4.84 16.57
N GLU A 34 33.15 -4.78 17.62
CA GLU A 34 32.63 -3.55 18.22
C GLU A 34 31.90 -2.62 17.22
N ILE A 35 31.28 -3.21 16.20
CA ILE A 35 30.50 -2.47 15.18
C ILE A 35 29.06 -2.25 15.67
N ILE A 36 28.53 -3.18 16.45
CA ILE A 36 27.23 -3.08 17.12
C ILE A 36 27.35 -3.59 18.56
N ASP A 37 26.48 -3.10 19.44
CA ASP A 37 26.37 -3.60 20.82
C ASP A 37 25.60 -4.92 20.90
N GLU A 38 25.83 -5.70 21.96
CA GLU A 38 25.11 -6.95 22.22
C GLU A 38 23.58 -6.75 22.28
N GLU A 39 23.11 -5.64 22.82
CA GLU A 39 21.67 -5.33 22.88
C GLU A 39 21.03 -5.16 21.50
N HIS A 40 21.83 -4.92 20.45
CA HIS A 40 21.39 -4.75 19.07
C HIS A 40 21.48 -6.03 18.24
N GLU A 41 21.85 -7.17 18.84
CA GLU A 41 22.12 -8.41 18.11
C GLU A 41 20.89 -8.89 17.31
N PHE A 42 19.68 -8.84 17.89
CA PHE A 42 18.47 -9.31 17.21
C PHE A 42 18.07 -8.38 16.08
N ALA A 43 18.26 -7.07 16.26
CA ALA A 43 18.03 -6.07 15.23
C ALA A 43 18.94 -6.31 14.01
N CYS A 44 20.22 -6.61 14.24
CA CYS A 44 21.19 -6.94 13.20
C CYS A 44 20.80 -8.24 12.46
N TYR A 45 20.44 -9.27 13.21
CA TYR A 45 19.95 -10.53 12.66
C TYR A 45 18.71 -10.34 11.76
N LEU A 46 17.73 -9.53 12.19
CA LEU A 46 16.55 -9.21 11.38
C LEU A 46 16.91 -8.39 10.13
N LEU A 47 17.84 -7.46 10.23
CA LEU A 47 18.32 -6.66 9.10
C LEU A 47 18.96 -7.56 8.04
N PHE A 48 19.83 -8.48 8.46
CA PHE A 48 20.44 -9.47 7.58
C PHE A 48 19.38 -10.25 6.80
N LYS A 49 18.37 -10.80 7.50
CA LYS A 49 17.28 -11.55 6.88
C LYS A 49 16.51 -10.73 5.86
N SER A 50 16.21 -9.48 6.22
CA SER A 50 15.49 -8.59 5.33
C SER A 50 16.30 -8.30 4.07
N ILE A 51 17.61 -8.04 4.18
CA ILE A 51 18.46 -7.77 3.03
C ILE A 51 18.61 -9.02 2.16
N GLU A 52 18.88 -10.18 2.76
CA GLU A 52 18.99 -11.46 2.04
C GLU A 52 17.70 -11.77 1.26
N SER A 53 16.54 -11.55 1.87
CA SER A 53 15.25 -11.70 1.21
C SER A 53 15.12 -10.78 -0.01
N ARG A 54 15.58 -9.53 0.05
CA ARG A 54 15.48 -8.58 -1.08
C ARG A 54 16.44 -8.94 -2.20
N ILE A 55 17.67 -9.34 -1.87
CA ILE A 55 18.63 -9.87 -2.84
C ILE A 55 18.02 -11.07 -3.58
N HIS A 56 17.46 -12.03 -2.83
CA HIS A 56 16.85 -13.23 -3.40
C HIS A 56 15.65 -12.88 -4.30
N SER A 57 14.67 -12.11 -3.79
CA SER A 57 13.46 -11.81 -4.56
C SER A 57 13.74 -11.00 -5.82
N CYS A 58 14.69 -10.06 -5.80
CA CYS A 58 15.12 -9.34 -7.00
C CYS A 58 15.87 -10.24 -7.98
N ARG A 59 16.79 -11.08 -7.50
CA ARG A 59 17.58 -12.00 -8.35
C ARG A 59 16.71 -13.00 -9.12
N TYR A 60 15.65 -13.48 -8.48
CA TYR A 60 14.73 -14.47 -9.04
C TYR A 60 13.41 -13.85 -9.53
N GLU A 61 13.34 -12.53 -9.67
CA GLU A 61 12.18 -11.79 -10.21
C GLU A 61 10.82 -12.21 -9.62
N GLN A 62 10.78 -12.44 -8.30
CA GLN A 62 9.59 -12.99 -7.66
C GLN A 62 8.46 -11.95 -7.59
N GLY A 63 7.31 -12.20 -8.22
CA GLY A 63 6.11 -11.36 -8.08
C GLY A 63 6.35 -9.87 -8.36
N VAL A 64 6.10 -9.01 -7.37
CA VAL A 64 6.26 -7.54 -7.45
C VAL A 64 7.72 -7.07 -7.60
N TYR A 65 8.69 -7.99 -7.53
CA TYR A 65 10.12 -7.70 -7.67
C TYR A 65 10.64 -7.90 -9.11
N LYS A 66 9.76 -8.25 -10.06
CA LYS A 66 10.14 -8.43 -11.47
C LYS A 66 10.75 -7.14 -12.05
N GLY A 67 11.95 -7.26 -12.61
CA GLY A 67 12.70 -6.12 -13.18
C GLY A 67 13.26 -5.13 -12.15
N VAL A 68 13.12 -5.40 -10.85
CA VAL A 68 13.65 -4.55 -9.77
C VAL A 68 15.10 -4.91 -9.50
N HIS A 69 16.01 -3.95 -9.68
CA HIS A 69 17.42 -4.16 -9.37
C HIS A 69 17.71 -4.13 -7.85
N CYS A 70 18.65 -4.96 -7.39
CA CYS A 70 19.24 -4.87 -6.06
C CYS A 70 20.76 -4.66 -6.20
N ALA A 71 21.28 -3.59 -5.60
CA ALA A 71 22.69 -3.22 -5.67
C ALA A 71 23.60 -4.16 -4.87
N TRP A 72 23.05 -4.82 -3.86
CA TRP A 72 23.79 -5.80 -3.06
C TRP A 72 23.69 -7.19 -3.69
N SER A 73 24.83 -7.85 -3.80
CA SER A 73 24.93 -9.27 -4.16
C SER A 73 25.11 -10.18 -2.95
N ASP A 74 25.50 -9.60 -1.80
CA ASP A 74 25.75 -10.29 -0.54
C ASP A 74 25.08 -9.53 0.63
N PRO A 75 24.37 -10.23 1.53
CA PRO A 75 23.68 -9.60 2.64
C PRO A 75 24.59 -8.93 3.67
N ILE A 76 25.82 -9.42 3.88
CA ILE A 76 26.76 -8.81 4.85
C ILE A 76 27.13 -7.40 4.40
N SER A 77 27.43 -7.23 3.10
CA SER A 77 27.71 -5.90 2.53
C SER A 77 26.56 -4.92 2.72
N GLY A 78 25.31 -5.38 2.54
CA GLY A 78 24.14 -4.55 2.76
C GLY A 78 23.91 -4.18 4.22
N VAL A 79 24.10 -5.13 5.15
CA VAL A 79 24.00 -4.85 6.59
C VAL A 79 25.03 -3.78 6.98
N MET A 80 26.27 -3.94 6.54
CA MET A 80 27.36 -3.01 6.82
C MET A 80 27.10 -1.62 6.25
N ASP A 81 26.58 -1.52 5.03
CA ASP A 81 26.25 -0.23 4.43
C ASP A 81 25.16 0.51 5.23
N VAL A 82 24.13 -0.21 5.69
CA VAL A 82 23.06 0.39 6.50
C VAL A 82 23.60 0.89 7.84
N ILE A 83 24.36 0.05 8.56
CA ILE A 83 24.92 0.42 9.87
C ILE A 83 25.86 1.63 9.74
N LYS A 84 26.75 1.62 8.74
CA LYS A 84 27.79 2.66 8.58
C LYS A 84 27.28 3.97 7.99
N TYR A 85 26.39 3.89 6.99
CA TYR A 85 26.06 5.05 6.16
C TYR A 85 24.59 5.48 6.27
N LYS A 86 23.75 4.74 7.01
CA LYS A 86 22.33 5.06 7.25
C LYS A 86 22.00 5.00 8.73
N SER A 87 22.75 5.74 9.55
CA SER A 87 22.57 5.80 11.01
C SER A 87 21.12 6.02 11.44
N GLU A 88 20.39 6.96 10.83
CA GLU A 88 18.96 7.20 11.13
C GLU A 88 18.08 5.98 10.86
N MET A 89 18.29 5.31 9.72
CA MET A 89 17.55 4.09 9.38
C MET A 89 17.88 2.97 10.36
N TRP A 90 19.15 2.85 10.76
CA TRP A 90 19.61 1.85 11.70
C TRP A 90 19.01 2.07 13.10
N GLN A 91 18.98 3.31 13.59
CA GLN A 91 18.32 3.63 14.86
C GLN A 91 16.82 3.33 14.82
N GLY A 92 16.11 3.77 13.78
CA GLY A 92 14.70 3.41 13.60
C GLY A 92 14.48 1.89 13.50
N TRP A 93 15.43 1.16 12.91
CA TRP A 93 15.38 -0.30 12.83
C TRP A 93 15.48 -0.97 14.20
N ILE A 94 16.39 -0.49 15.05
CA ILE A 94 16.53 -0.95 16.44
C ILE A 94 15.23 -0.68 17.21
N GLU A 95 14.71 0.54 17.14
CA GLU A 95 13.45 0.92 17.81
C GLU A 95 12.28 0.05 17.34
N GLN A 96 12.12 -0.15 16.03
CA GLN A 96 11.07 -0.99 15.49
C GLN A 96 11.24 -2.47 15.88
N THR A 97 12.48 -2.94 16.04
CA THR A 97 12.76 -4.29 16.56
C THR A 97 12.28 -4.44 17.99
N LYS A 98 12.46 -3.41 18.84
CA LYS A 98 11.92 -3.39 20.22
C LYS A 98 10.40 -3.48 20.20
N ILE A 99 9.73 -2.66 19.38
CA ILE A 99 8.25 -2.71 19.21
C ILE A 99 7.79 -4.11 18.76
N PHE A 100 8.52 -4.73 17.83
CA PHE A 100 8.21 -6.09 17.37
C PHE A 100 8.29 -7.11 18.51
N LEU A 101 9.34 -7.05 19.34
CA LEU A 101 9.50 -7.92 20.51
C LEU A 101 8.43 -7.66 21.57
N ASP A 102 8.11 -6.40 21.85
CA ASP A 102 7.09 -5.99 22.84
C ASP A 102 5.66 -6.39 22.43
N ASN A 103 5.43 -6.65 21.15
CA ASN A 103 4.14 -7.08 20.60
C ASN A 103 4.12 -8.57 20.26
N ASP A 104 4.76 -9.41 21.08
CA ASP A 104 4.82 -10.87 20.93
C ASP A 104 5.24 -11.32 19.52
N GLN A 105 6.13 -10.55 18.89
CA GLN A 105 6.61 -10.82 17.53
C GLN A 105 5.50 -10.92 16.48
N GLN A 106 4.43 -10.14 16.65
CA GLN A 106 3.40 -9.99 15.63
C GLN A 106 4.02 -9.48 14.32
N GLN A 107 3.80 -10.24 13.24
CA GLN A 107 4.43 -10.02 11.94
C GLN A 107 4.23 -8.60 11.39
N SER A 108 3.10 -7.94 11.68
CA SER A 108 2.81 -6.56 11.25
C SER A 108 3.83 -5.53 11.75
N TYR A 109 4.43 -5.76 12.92
CA TYR A 109 5.44 -4.88 13.52
C TYR A 109 6.87 -5.24 13.14
N ARG A 110 7.09 -6.35 12.42
CA ARG A 110 8.44 -6.79 12.03
C ARG A 110 9.10 -5.71 11.17
N PRO A 111 10.32 -5.24 11.49
CA PRO A 111 11.03 -4.29 10.65
C PRO A 111 11.38 -4.92 9.29
N THR A 112 11.26 -4.14 8.22
CA THR A 112 11.58 -4.56 6.85
C THR A 112 12.31 -3.46 6.09
N VAL A 113 13.20 -3.86 5.19
CA VAL A 113 13.82 -2.97 4.20
C VAL A 113 12.83 -2.77 3.06
N ASP A 114 12.44 -1.52 2.84
CA ASP A 114 11.59 -1.08 1.75
C ASP A 114 12.30 -0.06 0.85
N ARG A 115 11.79 0.13 -0.37
CA ARG A 115 12.24 1.17 -1.31
C ARG A 115 11.48 2.47 -1.07
N ARG A 116 12.19 3.60 -0.97
CA ARG A 116 11.55 4.93 -0.91
C ARG A 116 10.79 5.20 -2.21
N ASP A 117 11.50 5.09 -3.33
CA ASP A 117 10.97 5.19 -4.68
C ASP A 117 10.71 3.78 -5.26
N THR A 118 9.50 3.56 -5.77
CA THR A 118 9.05 2.29 -6.33
C THR A 118 9.50 2.04 -7.77
N ASP A 119 10.12 3.02 -8.45
CA ASP A 119 10.67 2.84 -9.80
C ASP A 119 11.65 1.64 -9.83
N PRO A 120 11.36 0.59 -10.63
CA PRO A 120 12.21 -0.59 -10.72
C PRO A 120 13.64 -0.29 -11.18
N LYS A 121 13.86 0.80 -11.93
CA LYS A 121 15.19 1.23 -12.39
C LYS A 121 16.07 1.74 -11.26
N ILE A 122 15.47 2.31 -10.21
CA ILE A 122 16.18 2.72 -9.01
C ILE A 122 16.38 1.49 -8.12
N GLY A 123 15.31 0.76 -7.79
CA GLY A 123 15.41 -0.50 -7.06
C GLY A 123 15.99 -0.38 -5.64
N TYR A 124 16.51 -1.50 -5.11
CA TYR A 124 17.15 -1.56 -3.79
C TYR A 124 18.61 -1.11 -3.89
N ARG A 125 18.91 0.06 -3.35
CA ARG A 125 20.27 0.60 -3.22
C ARG A 125 20.33 1.52 -2.02
N LEU A 126 21.53 1.79 -1.51
CA LEU A 126 21.73 2.56 -0.29
C LEU A 126 20.96 3.89 -0.28
N SER A 127 20.96 4.65 -1.37
CA SER A 127 20.24 5.93 -1.46
C SER A 127 18.70 5.79 -1.46
N ASN A 128 18.16 4.64 -1.84
CA ASN A 128 16.72 4.42 -2.05
C ASN A 128 16.06 3.46 -1.04
N ILE A 129 16.70 3.15 0.08
CA ILE A 129 16.11 2.30 1.12
C ILE A 129 15.62 3.09 2.34
N ALA A 130 14.61 2.52 3.01
CA ALA A 130 14.11 2.95 4.31
C ALA A 130 13.68 1.72 5.13
N MET A 131 13.56 1.91 6.44
CA MET A 131 12.93 0.95 7.33
C MET A 131 11.42 1.23 7.37
N LEU A 132 10.62 0.19 7.19
CA LEU A 132 9.18 0.22 7.46
C LEU A 132 8.76 -1.05 8.22
N PRO A 133 7.77 -0.96 9.13
CA PRO A 133 7.10 -2.15 9.64
C PRO A 133 6.47 -2.94 8.50
N PHE A 134 6.50 -4.27 8.58
CA PHE A 134 5.97 -5.16 7.55
C PHE A 134 4.51 -4.84 7.21
N GLY A 135 3.67 -4.50 8.20
CA GLY A 135 2.29 -4.11 7.98
C GLY A 135 2.16 -2.88 7.08
N GLN A 136 2.98 -1.85 7.30
CA GLN A 136 3.00 -0.65 6.48
C GLN A 136 3.59 -0.92 5.09
N ASN A 137 4.65 -1.74 5.01
CA ASN A 137 5.25 -2.13 3.74
C ASN A 137 4.26 -2.94 2.88
N SER A 138 3.58 -3.92 3.48
CA SER A 138 2.53 -4.71 2.82
C SER A 138 1.39 -3.82 2.36
N TYR A 139 0.95 -2.87 3.21
CA TYR A 139 -0.07 -1.90 2.84
C TYR A 139 0.35 -1.07 1.64
N LYS A 140 1.56 -0.50 1.65
CA LYS A 140 2.13 0.28 0.54
C LYS A 140 2.22 -0.53 -0.74
N ALA A 141 2.66 -1.79 -0.67
CA ALA A 141 2.79 -2.66 -1.85
C ALA A 141 1.43 -3.08 -2.43
N GLN A 142 0.38 -3.13 -1.60
CA GLN A 142 -0.97 -3.51 -2.00
C GLN A 142 -1.89 -2.30 -2.27
N ALA A 143 -1.42 -1.09 -1.96
CA ALA A 143 -2.16 0.14 -2.16
C ALA A 143 -2.52 0.27 -3.65
N LYS A 144 -3.82 0.20 -3.93
CA LYS A 144 -4.40 0.48 -5.24
C LYS A 144 -5.09 1.82 -5.13
N PRO A 145 -4.49 2.91 -5.67
CA PRO A 145 -5.08 4.23 -5.57
C PRO A 145 -6.49 4.26 -6.14
N VAL A 146 -7.34 5.04 -5.50
CA VAL A 146 -8.73 5.24 -5.88
C VAL A 146 -9.07 6.72 -5.90
N TYR A 147 -10.09 7.07 -6.67
CA TYR A 147 -10.74 8.36 -6.62
C TYR A 147 -12.12 8.18 -5.99
N ALA A 148 -12.50 9.13 -5.15
CA ALA A 148 -13.84 9.23 -4.63
C ALA A 148 -14.51 10.50 -5.16
N PHE A 149 -15.70 10.33 -5.72
CA PHE A 149 -16.56 11.40 -6.16
C PHE A 149 -17.77 11.47 -5.23
N GLU A 150 -17.89 12.56 -4.49
CA GLU A 150 -18.99 12.82 -3.55
C GLU A 150 -19.95 13.81 -4.19
N MET A 151 -21.25 13.57 -4.07
CA MET A 151 -22.28 14.50 -4.49
C MET A 151 -23.46 14.51 -3.50
N GLY A 152 -24.13 15.66 -3.42
CA GLY A 152 -25.40 15.76 -2.71
C GLY A 152 -26.48 14.93 -3.39
N ASN A 153 -27.39 14.39 -2.58
CA ASN A 153 -28.69 13.96 -3.05
C ASN A 153 -29.65 15.17 -3.14
N ASN A 154 -30.88 14.97 -3.64
CA ASN A 154 -31.89 16.03 -3.73
C ASN A 154 -32.29 16.67 -2.39
N GLN A 155 -31.79 16.16 -1.26
CA GLN A 155 -32.07 16.62 0.10
C GLN A 155 -30.88 17.34 0.75
N THR A 156 -29.72 17.40 0.09
CA THR A 156 -28.47 17.93 0.64
C THR A 156 -27.83 18.95 -0.29
N ASN A 157 -27.53 20.15 0.22
CA ASN A 157 -26.78 21.20 -0.50
C ASN A 157 -25.26 20.91 -0.49
N VAL A 158 -24.86 19.70 -0.85
CA VAL A 158 -23.43 19.31 -0.86
C VAL A 158 -22.82 19.68 -2.20
N ILE A 159 -21.75 20.48 -2.14
CA ILE A 159 -20.91 20.79 -3.29
C ILE A 159 -20.21 19.50 -3.73
N PRO A 160 -20.32 19.07 -4.99
CA PRO A 160 -19.63 17.87 -5.45
C PRO A 160 -18.12 17.97 -5.21
N THR A 161 -17.52 16.91 -4.65
CA THR A 161 -16.08 16.84 -4.42
C THR A 161 -15.45 15.66 -5.14
N PHE A 162 -14.18 15.82 -5.53
CA PHE A 162 -13.41 14.78 -6.20
C PHE A 162 -12.03 14.70 -5.53
N ARG A 163 -11.72 13.56 -4.92
CA ARG A 163 -10.51 13.36 -4.12
C ARG A 163 -9.81 12.05 -4.47
N ARG A 164 -8.48 12.06 -4.47
CA ARG A 164 -7.64 10.87 -4.63
C ARG A 164 -7.27 10.32 -3.26
N TYR A 165 -7.32 9.00 -3.10
CA TYR A 165 -6.85 8.27 -1.93
C TYR A 165 -5.83 7.21 -2.37
N ASP A 166 -4.91 6.87 -1.47
CA ASP A 166 -3.90 5.85 -1.76
C ASP A 166 -4.48 4.43 -1.76
N SER A 167 -5.63 4.22 -1.09
CA SER A 167 -6.38 2.97 -1.17
C SER A 167 -7.88 3.15 -0.94
N ILE A 168 -8.64 2.11 -1.30
CA ILE A 168 -10.07 2.00 -0.95
C ILE A 168 -10.31 2.02 0.57
N THR A 169 -9.37 1.51 1.36
CA THR A 169 -9.45 1.49 2.83
C THR A 169 -9.34 2.90 3.40
N ASP A 170 -8.43 3.72 2.87
CA ASP A 170 -8.31 5.12 3.29
C ASP A 170 -9.57 5.92 2.95
N ALA A 171 -10.09 5.73 1.73
CA ALA A 171 -11.34 6.37 1.31
C ALA A 171 -12.53 5.97 2.20
N LYS A 172 -12.67 4.67 2.52
CA LYS A 172 -13.72 4.18 3.43
C LYS A 172 -13.65 4.80 4.81
N ARG A 173 -12.45 4.88 5.38
CA ARG A 173 -12.21 5.45 6.71
C ARG A 173 -12.57 6.93 6.75
N ASP A 174 -12.12 7.71 5.76
CA ASP A 174 -12.42 9.15 5.68
C ASP A 174 -13.92 9.42 5.46
N MET A 175 -14.58 8.57 4.66
CA MET A 175 -15.98 8.77 4.26
C MET A 175 -17.01 8.04 5.12
N GLY A 176 -16.58 7.26 6.12
CA GLY A 176 -17.47 6.52 7.00
C GLY A 176 -18.30 5.44 6.29
N LEU A 177 -17.75 4.79 5.26
CA LEU A 177 -18.46 3.82 4.43
C LEU A 177 -18.38 2.39 5.02
N PRO A 178 -19.51 1.67 5.15
CA PRO A 178 -19.55 0.40 5.88
C PRO A 178 -18.83 -0.76 5.15
N LYS A 179 -19.02 -0.91 3.83
CA LYS A 179 -18.28 -1.86 2.96
C LYS A 179 -18.37 -1.42 1.50
N LEU A 180 -17.32 -1.71 0.73
CA LEU A 180 -17.23 -1.54 -0.73
C LEU A 180 -16.20 -2.54 -1.19
N ASP A 181 -16.60 -3.58 -1.91
CA ASP A 181 -15.68 -4.67 -2.20
C ASP A 181 -14.86 -4.42 -3.46
N ASN A 182 -15.40 -3.66 -4.44
CA ASN A 182 -14.73 -3.39 -5.71
C ASN A 182 -15.14 -2.05 -6.36
N ASP A 183 -14.45 -1.72 -7.46
CA ASP A 183 -14.82 -0.70 -8.42
C ASP A 183 -16.05 -1.19 -9.21
N THR A 184 -17.26 -0.85 -8.73
CA THR A 184 -18.53 -1.36 -9.29
C THR A 184 -19.24 -0.35 -10.19
N GLY A 185 -18.78 0.91 -10.24
CA GLY A 185 -19.49 1.98 -10.93
C GLY A 185 -20.81 2.39 -10.26
N VAL A 186 -21.03 1.98 -9.00
CA VAL A 186 -22.27 2.19 -8.25
C VAL A 186 -22.06 3.19 -7.12
N PHE A 187 -22.98 4.14 -6.99
CA PHE A 187 -23.01 5.07 -5.87
C PHE A 187 -23.46 4.37 -4.57
N THR A 188 -22.71 4.64 -3.51
CA THR A 188 -23.01 4.21 -2.15
C THR A 188 -23.45 5.41 -1.33
N ASN A 189 -24.51 5.24 -0.52
CA ASN A 189 -24.95 6.27 0.39
C ASN A 189 -24.07 6.26 1.65
N THR A 190 -23.60 7.43 2.06
CA THR A 190 -22.97 7.64 3.36
C THR A 190 -24.03 7.77 4.45
N GLN A 191 -23.63 7.66 5.73
CA GLN A 191 -24.55 7.78 6.87
C GLN A 191 -25.23 9.16 6.94
N ASP A 192 -24.57 10.20 6.44
CA ASP A 192 -25.07 11.58 6.36
C ASP A 192 -25.88 11.85 5.08
N GLY A 193 -26.22 10.82 4.31
CA GLY A 193 -27.15 10.90 3.17
C GLY A 193 -26.54 11.40 1.86
N LYS A 194 -25.21 11.50 1.76
CA LYS A 194 -24.52 11.84 0.52
C LYS A 194 -24.35 10.60 -0.36
N MET A 195 -24.12 10.82 -1.65
CA MET A 195 -23.80 9.76 -2.58
C MET A 195 -22.30 9.80 -2.92
N VAL A 196 -21.63 8.66 -2.80
CA VAL A 196 -20.21 8.52 -3.09
C VAL A 196 -20.00 7.42 -4.12
N LEU A 197 -19.23 7.73 -5.16
CA LEU A 197 -18.67 6.75 -6.10
C LEU A 197 -17.17 6.62 -5.82
N ILE A 198 -16.71 5.41 -5.49
CA ILE A 198 -15.27 5.10 -5.40
C ILE A 198 -14.87 4.29 -6.61
N GLN A 199 -13.81 4.74 -7.29
CA GLN A 199 -13.35 4.17 -8.55
C GLN A 199 -11.83 4.01 -8.53
N SER A 200 -11.30 2.95 -9.15
CA SER A 200 -9.84 2.77 -9.22
C SER A 200 -9.18 3.88 -10.07
N GLU A 201 -7.93 4.20 -9.78
CA GLU A 201 -7.14 5.15 -10.58
C GLU A 201 -7.00 4.70 -12.04
N GLN A 202 -6.89 3.39 -12.29
CA GLN A 202 -6.83 2.83 -13.64
C GLN A 202 -8.14 3.05 -14.41
N SER A 203 -9.30 2.86 -13.76
CA SER A 203 -10.60 3.18 -14.38
C SER A 203 -10.76 4.69 -14.60
N THR A 204 -10.24 5.51 -13.67
CA THR A 204 -10.34 6.97 -13.73
C THR A 204 -9.49 7.60 -14.82
N THR A 205 -8.32 7.02 -15.06
CA THR A 205 -7.39 7.41 -16.14
C THR A 205 -7.71 6.73 -17.48
N GLY A 206 -8.76 5.90 -17.53
CA GLY A 206 -9.19 5.22 -18.75
C GLY A 206 -8.32 4.03 -19.17
N GLN A 207 -7.39 3.58 -18.32
CA GLN A 207 -6.56 2.40 -18.54
C GLN A 207 -7.33 1.09 -18.36
N LYS A 208 -8.39 1.11 -17.55
CA LYS A 208 -9.30 -0.02 -17.33
C LYS A 208 -10.76 0.42 -17.52
N ASN A 209 -11.63 -0.51 -17.94
CA ASN A 209 -13.07 -0.33 -17.81
C ASN A 209 -13.54 -0.98 -16.50
N ILE A 210 -14.59 -0.43 -15.91
CA ILE A 210 -15.24 -1.01 -14.73
C ILE A 210 -15.85 -2.37 -15.16
N GLU A 211 -15.59 -3.42 -14.37
CA GLU A 211 -16.17 -4.74 -14.60
C GLU A 211 -17.51 -4.85 -13.85
N VAL A 212 -18.51 -5.42 -14.53
CA VAL A 212 -19.86 -5.60 -13.97
C VAL A 212 -19.79 -6.65 -12.87
N ASP A 213 -20.12 -6.28 -11.63
CA ASP A 213 -20.39 -7.27 -10.60
C ASP A 213 -21.83 -7.78 -10.81
N SER A 214 -21.97 -8.95 -11.41
CA SER A 214 -23.28 -9.55 -11.75
C SER A 214 -24.03 -10.12 -10.55
N ASN A 215 -23.54 -9.91 -9.32
CA ASN A 215 -24.01 -10.59 -8.11
C ASN A 215 -24.65 -9.71 -7.04
N GLU A 216 -24.95 -8.44 -7.29
CA GLU A 216 -25.74 -7.64 -6.33
C GLU A 216 -27.23 -7.65 -6.69
N ASN A 217 -28.04 -8.20 -5.77
CA ASN A 217 -29.47 -8.49 -5.86
C ASN A 217 -30.41 -7.28 -6.08
N GLU A 218 -29.90 -6.10 -6.43
CA GLU A 218 -30.70 -4.94 -6.79
C GLU A 218 -29.96 -4.16 -7.89
N GLN A 219 -30.36 -4.35 -9.16
CA GLN A 219 -29.91 -3.48 -10.24
C GLN A 219 -30.32 -2.04 -9.93
N LYS A 220 -29.38 -1.22 -9.46
CA LYS A 220 -29.59 0.22 -9.29
C LYS A 220 -29.62 0.88 -10.66
N VAL A 221 -30.79 1.37 -11.05
CA VAL A 221 -30.98 2.13 -12.29
C VAL A 221 -30.92 3.61 -11.97
N TYR A 222 -29.94 4.30 -12.54
CA TYR A 222 -29.82 5.75 -12.49
C TYR A 222 -30.57 6.38 -13.65
N THR A 223 -31.11 7.57 -13.45
CA THR A 223 -31.74 8.37 -14.50
C THR A 223 -30.93 9.64 -14.75
N GLY A 224 -30.54 9.85 -15.99
CA GLY A 224 -29.94 11.09 -16.47
C GLY A 224 -30.88 11.82 -17.41
N TYR A 225 -30.57 13.09 -17.67
CA TYR A 225 -31.35 13.96 -18.55
C TYR A 225 -30.41 14.64 -19.53
N ILE A 226 -30.71 14.54 -20.83
CA ILE A 226 -29.99 15.24 -21.90
C ILE A 226 -30.87 16.40 -22.37
N PRO A 227 -30.40 17.66 -22.34
CA PRO A 227 -31.14 18.77 -22.93
C PRO A 227 -31.19 18.60 -24.45
N ILE A 228 -32.41 18.54 -25.01
CA ILE A 228 -32.65 18.34 -26.46
C ILE A 228 -33.23 19.58 -27.14
N GLY A 229 -33.64 20.59 -26.38
CA GLY A 229 -34.14 21.85 -26.92
C GLY A 229 -34.71 22.77 -25.85
N GLN A 230 -35.24 23.90 -26.31
CA GLN A 230 -35.99 24.84 -25.49
C GLN A 230 -37.31 25.16 -26.17
N ILE A 231 -38.35 25.37 -25.37
CA ILE A 231 -39.66 25.83 -25.83
C ILE A 231 -40.13 26.99 -24.96
N GLU A 232 -40.80 27.95 -25.58
CA GLU A 232 -41.45 29.06 -24.88
C GLU A 232 -42.94 28.75 -24.73
N ILE A 233 -43.44 28.80 -23.48
CA ILE A 233 -44.85 28.64 -23.16
C ILE A 233 -45.21 29.83 -22.26
N ASP A 234 -46.18 30.64 -22.69
CA ASP A 234 -46.67 31.82 -21.97
C ASP A 234 -45.57 32.81 -21.54
N GLY A 235 -44.57 33.02 -22.41
CA GLY A 235 -43.44 33.93 -22.15
C GLY A 235 -42.34 33.36 -21.27
N GLN A 236 -42.45 32.09 -20.84
CA GLN A 236 -41.44 31.41 -20.03
C GLN A 236 -40.71 30.34 -20.85
N LEU A 237 -39.37 30.36 -20.80
CA LEU A 237 -38.51 29.37 -21.45
C LEU A 237 -38.39 28.11 -20.58
N TYR A 238 -38.69 26.96 -21.18
CA TYR A 238 -38.53 25.64 -20.60
C TYR A 238 -37.46 24.86 -21.36
N THR A 239 -36.60 24.14 -20.62
CA THR A 239 -35.65 23.21 -21.24
C THR A 239 -36.33 21.86 -21.41
N ILE A 240 -36.38 21.36 -22.64
CA ILE A 240 -36.87 20.02 -22.95
C ILE A 240 -35.71 19.05 -22.72
N ASN A 241 -35.92 18.10 -21.81
CA ASN A 241 -34.92 17.09 -21.47
C ASN A 241 -35.40 15.70 -21.93
N GLN A 242 -34.55 14.98 -22.63
CA GLN A 242 -34.74 13.56 -22.91
C GLN A 242 -34.16 12.74 -21.74
N PRO A 243 -34.99 11.99 -20.98
CA PRO A 243 -34.47 11.10 -19.96
C PRO A 243 -33.79 9.89 -20.61
N PHE A 244 -32.77 9.38 -19.94
CA PHE A 244 -32.12 8.10 -20.24
C PHE A 244 -31.76 7.40 -18.93
N THR A 245 -31.61 6.08 -18.98
CA THR A 245 -31.24 5.28 -17.81
C THR A 245 -29.89 4.61 -18.03
N PHE A 246 -29.15 4.41 -16.94
CA PHE A 246 -27.89 3.68 -16.94
C PHE A 246 -27.73 2.92 -15.62
N GLU A 247 -27.03 1.80 -15.66
CA GLU A 247 -26.83 0.95 -14.48
C GLU A 247 -25.55 1.32 -13.72
N GLN A 248 -24.62 2.02 -14.38
CA GLN A 248 -23.27 2.26 -13.89
C GLN A 248 -22.74 3.60 -14.35
N MET A 249 -21.91 4.23 -13.52
CA MET A 249 -21.19 5.45 -13.86
C MET A 249 -19.68 5.21 -13.81
N GLN A 250 -18.97 5.66 -14.83
CA GLN A 250 -17.51 5.74 -14.84
C GLN A 250 -17.09 7.20 -15.05
N ILE A 251 -16.32 7.75 -14.13
CA ILE A 251 -15.76 9.11 -14.25
C ILE A 251 -14.38 8.99 -14.89
N LYS A 252 -14.19 9.60 -16.07
CA LYS A 252 -12.90 9.63 -16.77
C LYS A 252 -12.32 11.03 -16.72
N LEU A 253 -11.09 11.17 -16.21
CA LEU A 253 -10.31 12.39 -16.38
C LEU A 253 -9.81 12.44 -17.82
N ARG A 254 -10.12 13.53 -18.53
CA ARG A 254 -9.52 13.80 -19.84
C ARG A 254 -8.30 14.68 -19.65
N ASP A 255 -7.25 14.41 -20.44
CA ASP A 255 -6.12 15.32 -20.54
C ASP A 255 -6.61 16.71 -20.98
N LYS A 256 -5.93 17.75 -20.48
CA LYS A 256 -6.15 19.11 -21.00
C LYS A 256 -5.84 19.10 -22.49
N ILE A 257 -6.85 19.39 -23.30
CA ILE A 257 -6.73 19.71 -24.72
C ILE A 257 -5.92 21.01 -24.86
#